data_AF-A0A397H2F4-F1
#
_entry.id   AF-A0A397H2F4-F1
#
_cell.length_a   1.000
_cell.length_b   1.000
_cell.length_c   1.000
_cell.angle_alpha   90.00
_cell.angle_beta   90.00
_cell.angle_gamma   90.00
#
_symmetry.space_group_name_H-M   'P 1'
#
loop_
_entity.id
_entity.type
_entity.pdbx_description
1 polymer ?
#
loop_
_entity_poly.entity_id
_entity_poly.type
_entity_poly.pdbx_seq_one_letter_code
_entity_poly.pdbx_strand_id
1 'polypeptide(L)'
;MTYTVTIPKRTDYAFDLGKFGRRITTCNPDAQVWFNRGLIWAYGFNHKESAVCFEQAITHDESCAMAYWGLAYALGPNYNQPWELLGADLNIVVQRTYHAAQKAQSLAANATPMEQALISAIQDR
;
A
#
# COMPACT_ATOMS: atom_id res chain seq x y z
N MET A 1 28.13 -5.77 12.20
CA MET A 1 26.89 -6.05 12.96
C MET A 1 25.74 -6.04 11.99
N THR A 2 25.17 -7.20 11.67
CA THR A 2 23.93 -7.30 10.90
C THR A 2 22.77 -7.08 11.85
N TYR A 3 22.13 -5.92 11.79
CA TYR A 3 20.87 -5.68 12.50
C TYR A 3 19.77 -6.44 11.77
N THR A 4 19.22 -7.47 12.41
CA THR A 4 17.97 -8.08 11.96
C THR A 4 16.85 -7.08 12.21
N VAL A 5 16.32 -6.47 11.14
CA VAL A 5 15.09 -5.70 11.21
C VAL A 5 13.96 -6.67 11.51
N THR A 6 13.41 -6.62 12.72
CA THR A 6 12.23 -7.41 13.08
C THR A 6 11.03 -6.87 12.32
N ILE A 7 10.49 -7.65 11.38
CA ILE A 7 9.26 -7.31 10.65
C ILE A 7 8.08 -7.49 11.61
N PRO A 8 7.27 -6.46 11.88
CA PRO A 8 6.07 -6.56 12.70
C PRO A 8 5.16 -7.69 12.23
N LYS A 9 4.84 -8.63 13.12
CA LYS A 9 3.89 -9.69 12.80
C LYS A 9 2.48 -9.11 12.76
N ARG A 10 1.55 -9.79 12.09
CA ARG A 10 0.14 -9.37 12.09
C ARG A 10 -0.45 -9.22 13.50
N THR A 11 0.07 -9.94 14.50
CA THR A 11 -0.39 -9.92 15.89
C THR A 11 0.02 -8.68 16.67
N ASP A 12 0.98 -7.91 16.17
CA ASP A 12 1.61 -6.83 16.93
C ASP A 12 0.89 -5.48 16.70
N TYR A 13 -0.25 -5.52 16.03
CA TYR A 13 -1.04 -4.34 15.69
C TYR A 13 -2.09 -4.05 16.76
N ALA A 14 -2.07 -2.84 17.32
CA ALA A 14 -2.85 -2.47 18.50
C ALA A 14 -4.35 -2.28 18.24
N PHE A 15 -4.78 -2.15 16.98
CA PHE A 15 -6.17 -1.84 16.63
C PHE A 15 -6.89 -3.05 16.04
N ASP A 16 -8.09 -3.32 16.55
CA ASP A 16 -9.05 -4.22 15.91
C ASP A 16 -9.85 -3.43 14.86
N LEU A 17 -9.62 -3.74 13.58
CA LEU A 17 -10.28 -3.10 12.44
C LEU A 17 -11.41 -3.95 11.86
N GLY A 18 -11.75 -5.07 12.50
CA GLY A 18 -12.72 -6.04 12.00
C GLY A 18 -12.17 -6.89 10.85
N LYS A 19 -13.10 -7.45 10.05
CA LYS A 19 -12.79 -8.50 9.04
C LYS A 19 -12.99 -8.05 7.60
N PHE A 20 -13.28 -6.76 7.37
CA PHE A 20 -13.41 -6.25 6.01
C PHE A 20 -12.08 -6.41 5.27
N GLY A 21 -12.14 -6.70 3.98
CA GLY A 21 -10.95 -6.92 3.19
C GLY A 21 -11.25 -7.35 1.78
N ARG A 22 -10.18 -7.43 0.98
CA ARG A 22 -10.24 -7.92 -0.39
C ARG A 22 -9.13 -8.95 -0.55
N ARG A 23 -9.49 -10.14 -1.02
CA ARG A 23 -8.49 -11.14 -1.38
C ARG A 23 -7.64 -10.59 -2.52
N ILE A 24 -6.33 -10.65 -2.34
CA ILE A 24 -5.34 -10.21 -3.34
C ILE A 24 -4.41 -11.36 -3.72
N THR A 25 -3.70 -11.21 -4.82
CA THR A 25 -2.65 -12.13 -5.26
C THR A 25 -1.42 -11.94 -4.39
N THR A 26 -1.28 -12.83 -3.41
CA THR A 26 -0.11 -13.00 -2.55
C THR A 26 -0.10 -14.43 -2.00
N CYS A 27 1.08 -14.99 -1.76
CA CYS A 27 1.22 -16.26 -1.04
C CYS A 27 1.48 -16.05 0.47
N ASN A 28 1.72 -14.81 0.91
CA ASN A 28 2.00 -14.49 2.30
C ASN A 28 0.72 -14.07 3.05
N PRO A 29 0.24 -14.85 4.04
CA PRO A 29 -0.95 -14.50 4.80
C PRO A 29 -0.82 -13.22 5.63
N ASP A 30 0.40 -12.84 6.05
CA ASP A 30 0.63 -11.58 6.76
C ASP A 30 0.52 -10.38 5.81
N ALA A 31 1.01 -10.50 4.57
CA ALA A 31 0.83 -9.46 3.54
C ALA A 31 -0.66 -9.22 3.24
N GLN A 32 -1.46 -10.29 3.14
CA GLN A 32 -2.92 -10.19 2.96
C GLN A 32 -3.60 -9.45 4.13
N VAL A 33 -3.19 -9.70 5.38
CA VAL A 33 -3.74 -9.02 6.55
C VAL A 33 -3.36 -7.54 6.56
N TRP A 34 -2.10 -7.22 6.32
CA TRP A 34 -1.62 -5.84 6.26
C TRP A 34 -2.26 -5.05 5.11
N PHE A 35 -2.46 -5.66 3.94
CA PHE A 35 -3.20 -5.05 2.84
C PHE A 35 -4.65 -4.72 3.23
N ASN A 36 -5.35 -5.63 3.90
CA ASN A 36 -6.72 -5.38 4.37
C ASN A 36 -6.79 -4.21 5.36
N ARG A 37 -5.82 -4.12 6.28
CA ARG A 37 -5.71 -2.97 7.20
C ARG A 37 -5.49 -1.66 6.46
N GLY A 38 -4.60 -1.67 5.47
CA GLY A 38 -4.34 -0.53 4.60
C GLY A 38 -5.62 -0.04 3.91
N LEU A 39 -6.42 -0.95 3.36
CA LEU A 39 -7.73 -0.62 2.78
C LEU A 39 -8.70 -0.02 3.80
N ILE A 40 -8.82 -0.62 4.99
CA ILE A 40 -9.74 -0.12 6.02
C ILE A 40 -9.36 1.30 6.45
N TRP A 41 -8.08 1.57 6.67
CA TRP A 41 -7.62 2.92 7.01
C TRP A 41 -7.83 3.91 5.88
N ALA A 42 -7.63 3.49 4.63
CA ALA A 42 -7.91 4.35 3.49
C ALA A 42 -9.39 4.71 3.41
N TYR A 43 -10.29 3.76 3.65
CA TYR A 43 -11.74 3.98 3.66
C TYR A 43 -12.19 4.78 4.90
N GLY A 44 -11.44 4.70 6.00
CA GLY A 44 -11.59 5.55 7.17
C GLY A 44 -10.89 6.91 7.06
N PHE A 45 -10.40 7.30 5.88
CA PHE A 45 -9.69 8.57 5.60
C PHE A 45 -8.38 8.78 6.38
N ASN A 46 -7.78 7.74 6.96
CA ASN A 46 -6.45 7.79 7.56
C ASN A 46 -5.39 7.31 6.56
N HIS A 47 -5.02 8.18 5.62
CA HIS A 47 -4.06 7.88 4.56
C HIS A 47 -2.65 7.58 5.08
N LYS A 48 -2.22 8.22 6.17
CA LYS A 48 -0.90 8.01 6.77
C LYS A 48 -0.75 6.58 7.28
N GLU A 49 -1.70 6.12 8.08
CA GLU A 49 -1.68 4.76 8.61
C GLU A 49 -1.93 3.71 7.53
N SER A 50 -2.74 4.06 6.52
CA SER A 50 -2.92 3.24 5.32
C SER A 50 -1.60 2.98 4.60
N ALA A 51 -0.79 4.02 4.35
CA ALA A 51 0.54 3.87 3.76
C ALA A 51 1.46 2.98 4.60
N VAL A 52 1.49 3.15 5.92
CA VAL A 52 2.26 2.28 6.83
C VAL A 52 1.85 0.82 6.68
N CYS A 53 0.54 0.54 6.64
CA CYS A 53 0.05 -0.82 6.46
C CYS A 53 0.45 -1.42 5.10
N PHE A 54 0.42 -0.65 4.01
CA PHE A 54 0.87 -1.14 2.71
C PHE A 54 2.38 -1.37 2.65
N GLU A 55 3.20 -0.54 3.31
CA GLU A 55 4.64 -0.77 3.47
C GLU A 55 4.93 -2.05 4.25
N GLN A 56 4.13 -2.34 5.28
CA GLN A 56 4.21 -3.62 5.99
C GLN A 56 3.83 -4.79 5.07
N ALA A 57 2.77 -4.66 4.27
CA ALA A 57 2.40 -5.70 3.30
C ALA A 57 3.52 -5.97 2.28
N ILE A 58 4.20 -4.93 1.80
CA ILE A 58 5.38 -5.03 0.92
C ILE A 58 6.54 -5.74 1.63
N THR A 59 6.78 -5.42 2.89
CA THR A 59 7.87 -6.03 3.68
C THR A 59 7.65 -7.54 3.88
N HIS A 60 6.40 -7.99 3.94
CA HIS A 60 6.04 -9.41 4.01
C HIS A 60 6.05 -10.11 2.65
N ASP A 61 5.72 -9.41 1.57
CA ASP A 61 5.74 -9.94 0.20
C ASP A 61 6.14 -8.84 -0.80
N GLU A 62 7.43 -8.79 -1.13
CA GLU A 62 7.99 -7.80 -2.06
C GLU A 62 7.49 -7.98 -3.50
N SER A 63 6.85 -9.12 -3.82
CA SER A 63 6.25 -9.43 -5.11
C SER A 63 4.75 -9.11 -5.19
N CYS A 64 4.15 -8.66 -4.08
CA CYS A 64 2.73 -8.32 -3.99
C CYS A 64 2.40 -7.03 -4.73
N ALA A 65 1.99 -7.14 -6.01
CA ALA A 65 1.66 -6.00 -6.85
C ALA A 65 0.60 -5.07 -6.21
N MET A 66 -0.40 -5.64 -5.53
CA MET A 66 -1.47 -4.88 -4.89
C MET A 66 -1.02 -4.09 -3.66
N ALA A 67 0.02 -4.52 -2.95
CA ALA A 67 0.56 -3.74 -1.84
C ALA A 67 1.20 -2.43 -2.34
N TYR A 68 1.92 -2.47 -3.47
CA TYR A 68 2.44 -1.28 -4.12
C TYR A 68 1.34 -0.39 -4.72
N TRP A 69 0.29 -0.98 -5.32
CA TRP A 69 -0.89 -0.24 -5.74
C TRP A 69 -1.54 0.49 -4.56
N GLY A 70 -1.67 -0.18 -3.41
CA GLY A 70 -2.23 0.40 -2.19
C GLY A 70 -1.38 1.56 -1.67
N LEU A 71 -0.05 1.42 -1.68
CA LEU A 71 0.86 2.48 -1.27
C LEU A 71 0.74 3.71 -2.18
N ALA A 72 0.71 3.51 -3.51
CA ALA A 72 0.46 4.60 -4.46
C ALA A 72 -0.93 5.24 -4.22
N TYR A 73 -1.94 4.42 -3.95
CA TYR A 73 -3.29 4.91 -3.65
C TYR A 73 -3.33 5.79 -2.39
N ALA A 74 -2.63 5.38 -1.33
CA ALA A 74 -2.60 6.08 -0.06
C ALA A 74 -1.78 7.39 -0.09
N LEU A 75 -0.65 7.40 -0.80
CA LEU A 75 0.25 8.57 -0.91
C LEU A 75 -0.20 9.60 -1.94
N GLY A 76 -0.99 9.21 -2.94
CA GLY A 76 -1.55 10.11 -3.94
C GLY A 76 -2.41 11.23 -3.35
N PRO A 77 -2.69 12.29 -4.13
CA PRO A 77 -3.46 13.44 -3.66
C PRO A 77 -4.87 12.99 -3.27
N ASN A 78 -5.39 13.54 -2.17
CA ASN A 78 -6.76 13.29 -1.72
C ASN A 78 -7.46 14.61 -1.37
N TYR A 79 -8.77 14.57 -1.18
CA TYR A 79 -9.59 15.76 -0.96
C TYR A 79 -9.11 16.60 0.25
N ASN A 80 -8.64 15.95 1.33
CA ASN A 80 -8.19 16.63 2.54
C ASN A 80 -6.73 17.09 2.46
N GLN A 81 -5.95 16.53 1.54
CA GLN A 81 -4.53 16.81 1.36
C GLN A 81 -4.16 16.76 -0.12
N PRO A 82 -4.59 17.76 -0.90
CA PRO A 82 -4.10 17.95 -2.26
C PRO A 82 -2.60 18.28 -2.23
N TRP A 83 -1.90 18.05 -3.34
CA TRP A 83 -0.45 18.14 -3.39
C TRP A 83 0.11 19.53 -3.07
N GLU A 84 -0.64 20.58 -3.39
CA GLU A 84 -0.29 21.97 -3.11
C GLU A 84 -0.13 22.24 -1.60
N LEU A 85 -0.78 21.44 -0.75
CA LEU A 85 -0.68 21.55 0.71
C LEU A 85 0.50 20.76 1.31
N LEU A 86 1.25 19.99 0.51
CA LEU A 86 2.40 19.19 0.99
C LEU A 86 3.65 20.01 1.29
N GLY A 87 3.76 21.24 0.76
CA GLY A 87 4.90 22.12 1.00
C GLY A 87 6.24 21.43 0.69
N ALA A 88 7.12 21.37 1.69
CA ALA A 88 8.47 20.82 1.54
C ALA A 88 8.49 19.31 1.23
N ASP A 89 7.45 18.56 1.62
CA ASP A 89 7.39 17.11 1.43
C ASP A 89 6.96 16.70 0.01
N LEU A 90 6.47 17.65 -0.81
CA LEU A 90 5.86 17.38 -2.11
C LEU A 90 6.74 16.49 -3.00
N ASN A 91 8.00 16.86 -3.20
CA ASN A 91 8.90 16.13 -4.09
C ASN A 91 9.12 14.68 -3.62
N ILE A 92 9.25 14.46 -2.32
CA ILE A 92 9.48 13.13 -1.74
C ILE A 92 8.21 12.28 -1.88
N VAL A 93 7.04 12.85 -1.58
CA VAL A 93 5.77 12.12 -1.67
C VAL A 93 5.45 11.77 -3.13
N VAL A 94 5.64 12.69 -4.07
CA VAL A 94 5.43 12.44 -5.51
C VAL A 94 6.36 11.34 -6.02
N GLN A 95 7.66 11.40 -5.68
CA GLN A 95 8.61 10.35 -6.07
C GLN A 95 8.23 8.98 -5.49
N ARG A 96 7.87 8.91 -4.21
CA ARG A 96 7.43 7.65 -3.57
C ARG A 96 6.16 7.11 -4.20
N THR A 97 5.18 7.97 -4.48
CA THR A 97 3.91 7.59 -5.12
C THR A 97 4.17 7.03 -6.52
N TYR A 98 4.99 7.72 -7.31
CA TYR A 98 5.37 7.28 -8.66
C TYR A 98 6.13 5.95 -8.64
N HIS A 99 7.12 5.79 -7.76
CA HIS A 99 7.86 4.54 -7.63
C HIS A 99 6.95 3.37 -7.24
N ALA A 100 6.00 3.58 -6.31
CA ALA A 100 5.04 2.56 -5.93
C ALA A 100 4.13 2.17 -7.11
N ALA A 101 3.60 3.15 -7.87
CA ALA A 101 2.79 2.89 -9.05
C ALA A 101 3.55 2.09 -10.12
N GLN A 102 4.78 2.49 -10.44
CA GLN A 102 5.64 1.80 -11.40
C GLN A 102 6.01 0.39 -10.93
N LYS A 103 6.31 0.21 -9.65
CA LYS A 103 6.62 -1.11 -9.08
C LYS A 103 5.40 -2.03 -9.15
N ALA A 104 4.20 -1.53 -8.84
CA ALA A 104 2.95 -2.27 -9.03
C ALA A 104 2.78 -2.72 -10.48
N GLN A 105 2.99 -1.83 -11.45
CA GLN A 105 2.90 -2.14 -12.88
C GLN A 105 3.90 -3.22 -13.31
N SER A 106 5.13 -3.17 -12.80
CA SER A 106 6.17 -4.16 -13.10
C SER A 106 5.83 -5.58 -12.63
N LEU A 107 4.98 -5.71 -11.60
CA LEU A 107 4.56 -6.98 -11.00
C LEU A 107 3.17 -7.44 -11.48
N ALA A 108 2.46 -6.61 -12.25
CA ALA A 108 1.06 -6.80 -12.60
C ALA A 108 0.79 -8.12 -13.37
N ALA A 109 1.76 -8.59 -14.17
CA ALA A 109 1.60 -9.80 -14.97
C ALA A 109 1.26 -11.05 -14.15
N ASN A 110 1.65 -11.09 -12.87
CA ASN A 110 1.36 -12.20 -11.97
C ASN A 110 0.02 -12.04 -11.23
N ALA A 111 -0.63 -10.88 -11.33
CA ALA A 111 -1.88 -10.57 -10.63
C ALA A 111 -3.11 -11.02 -11.44
N THR A 112 -4.28 -11.06 -10.78
CA THR A 112 -5.55 -11.34 -11.46
C THR A 112 -5.93 -10.23 -12.45
N PRO A 113 -6.78 -10.48 -13.45
CA PRO A 113 -7.21 -9.45 -14.42
C PRO A 113 -7.80 -8.19 -13.77
N MET A 114 -8.54 -8.35 -12.66
CA MET A 114 -9.10 -7.24 -11.91
C MET A 114 -8.03 -6.40 -11.22
N GLU A 115 -7.03 -7.03 -10.62
CA GLU A 115 -5.89 -6.32 -10.02
C GLU A 115 -5.05 -5.63 -11.09
N GLN A 116 -4.81 -6.27 -12.23
CA GLN A 116 -4.15 -5.65 -13.38
C GLN A 116 -4.88 -4.38 -13.84
N ALA A 117 -6.22 -4.41 -13.91
CA ALA A 117 -7.01 -3.24 -14.27
C ALA A 117 -6.86 -2.10 -13.24
N LEU A 118 -6.88 -2.40 -11.94
CA LEU A 118 -6.66 -1.40 -10.88
C LEU A 118 -5.24 -0.81 -10.93
N ILE A 119 -4.23 -1.66 -11.19
CA ILE A 119 -2.84 -1.26 -11.34
C ILE A 119 -2.61 -0.41 -12.59
N SER A 120 -3.29 -0.73 -13.69
CA SER A 120 -3.25 0.11 -14.90
C SER A 120 -3.88 1.46 -14.62
N ALA A 121 -5.05 1.50 -13.96
CA ALA A 121 -5.77 2.74 -13.68
C ALA A 121 -4.98 3.68 -12.75
N ILE A 122 -4.20 3.16 -11.79
CA ILE A 122 -3.43 4.02 -10.88
C ILE A 122 -2.26 4.74 -11.59
N GLN A 123 -1.87 4.34 -12.79
CA GLN A 123 -0.80 5.03 -13.55
C GLN A 123 -1.23 6.42 -14.05
N ASP A 124 -2.53 6.62 -14.23
CA ASP A 124 -3.11 7.85 -14.80
C ASP A 124 -3.67 8.80 -13.72
N ARG A 125 -3.34 8.55 -12.45
CA ARG A 125 -3.84 9.31 -11.29
C ARG A 125 -3.00 10.54 -10.96
#